data_AF-A0A971YNG1-F1
#
_entry.id   AF-A0A971YNG1-F1
#
_cell.length_a   1.000
_cell.length_b   1.000
_cell.length_c   1.000
_cell.angle_alpha   90.00
_cell.angle_beta   90.00
_cell.angle_gamma   90.00
#
_symmetry.space_group_name_H-M   'P 1'
#
loop_
_entity.id
_entity.type
_entity.pdbx_description
1 polymer ?
#
loop_
_entity_poly.entity_id
_entity_poly.type
_entity_poly.pdbx_seq_one_letter_code
_entity_poly.pdbx_strand_id
1 'polypeptide(L)'
;MRQGKLLRSWVMVLFLSVFLVVLPGCQPNAAPTPPQPQPALEPQVEEETMTLKLHFVFNGKDLVVTREVPATRAVGRAAIQELIKGHVGADGEHRVLPPGTQLKDLKILDGIAYADFSREFRDNHWGGLISEVDTIYSVVNTLGEFPTVRAVQFLLEGSPLSTIGAGAVDLREPVKPQALTPEFCASIKAQLYDQSGETLPWSVWVKGEERLAVRDGFPETVLTGDCDGDGAAEIVMVDDKRVSIWDRKTSGGGWEKVWERKFHSFPDVTLAPTRGAGKEDVIVATADGIHIFGFNDGSYTQLGWQGVAGHILDLAAGDTTGDGRAEVMVLFGAPESAVSETNTGRIVIWELNGETYRRRQEEEFPFRRILLADFNGDQREELLALDERGLTVFGWKGSAYIELGNNPGAGSPLATMLTADLTGDGAHELIIRDDASAALYVYTWQESALRKLWQGPATEESVLGREVFAVQLEEGPVVLLAAVNVPGRYLVYSDRDGHWREQILAGASGEQILALGDVDGDGVAEIIFRRHQLLSNPTQWLYVGKLGSLPQPPPQEIETAQDKLQQVKGHEYAGQCRREAEQCVILN
;
A
#
# COMPACT_ATOMS: atom_id res chain seq x y z
N MET A 1 -32.28 -0.02 48.73
CA MET A 1 -33.58 -0.24 49.41
C MET A 1 -34.56 -0.83 48.41
N ARG A 2 -35.13 -1.98 48.77
CA ARG A 2 -36.29 -2.73 48.22
C ARG A 2 -36.51 -2.84 46.70
N GLN A 3 -36.31 -4.08 46.27
CA GLN A 3 -36.90 -4.76 45.11
C GLN A 3 -38.44 -4.80 45.14
N GLY A 4 -39.01 -5.04 43.96
CA GLY A 4 -40.29 -5.72 43.78
C GLY A 4 -40.41 -6.33 42.37
N LYS A 5 -40.05 -7.60 42.21
CA LYS A 5 -40.45 -8.48 41.08
C LYS A 5 -41.59 -9.39 41.56
N LEU A 6 -42.63 -9.53 40.76
CA LEU A 6 -43.62 -10.62 40.78
C LEU A 6 -43.36 -11.51 39.55
N LEU A 7 -43.75 -12.78 39.43
CA LEU A 7 -43.89 -13.97 40.30
C LEU A 7 -44.38 -15.08 39.34
N ARG A 8 -44.07 -16.35 39.69
CA ARG A 8 -44.73 -17.65 39.35
C ARG A 8 -43.94 -18.53 38.37
N SER A 9 -43.80 -19.85 38.55
CA SER A 9 -44.12 -20.82 39.62
C SER A 9 -43.61 -22.22 39.21
N TRP A 10 -43.35 -23.28 39.99
CA TRP A 10 -43.17 -23.61 41.43
C TRP A 10 -42.69 -25.10 41.50
N VAL A 11 -41.73 -25.43 42.39
CA VAL A 11 -41.62 -26.59 43.35
C VAL A 11 -41.52 -28.05 42.81
N MET A 12 -40.45 -28.86 43.03
CA MET A 12 -39.64 -29.30 44.20
C MET A 12 -40.32 -30.34 45.12
N VAL A 13 -39.68 -31.49 45.43
CA VAL A 13 -39.58 -32.10 46.79
C VAL A 13 -38.45 -33.15 46.81
N LEU A 14 -37.81 -33.23 47.98
CA LEU A 14 -36.53 -33.83 48.36
C LEU A 14 -36.75 -34.91 49.47
N PHE A 15 -35.66 -35.62 49.83
CA PHE A 15 -35.44 -36.52 51.00
C PHE A 15 -35.93 -37.99 50.83
N LEU A 16 -35.26 -39.03 51.35
CA LEU A 16 -34.50 -39.19 52.59
C LEU A 16 -33.66 -40.50 52.53
N SER A 17 -32.50 -40.50 53.18
CA SER A 17 -31.63 -41.65 53.47
C SER A 17 -32.23 -42.61 54.52
N VAL A 18 -32.19 -43.94 54.27
CA VAL A 18 -32.35 -44.98 55.30
C VAL A 18 -31.34 -46.12 55.05
N PHE A 19 -30.61 -46.46 56.11
CA PHE A 19 -29.62 -47.53 56.21
C PHE A 19 -30.26 -48.80 56.83
N LEU A 20 -29.63 -49.96 56.60
CA LEU A 20 -29.85 -51.31 57.17
C LEU A 20 -31.05 -52.12 56.64
N VAL A 21 -30.82 -53.34 56.13
CA VAL A 21 -30.64 -54.60 56.88
C VAL A 21 -30.19 -55.68 55.88
N VAL A 22 -29.15 -56.44 56.23
CA VAL A 22 -28.74 -57.68 55.54
C VAL A 22 -29.58 -58.83 56.10
N LEU A 23 -30.26 -59.58 55.25
CA LEU A 23 -30.72 -60.94 55.54
C LEU A 23 -30.45 -61.87 54.34
N PRO A 24 -30.13 -63.15 54.60
CA PRO A 24 -29.60 -64.09 53.62
C PRO A 24 -30.71 -64.75 52.81
N GLY A 25 -30.54 -64.83 51.49
CA GLY A 25 -31.46 -65.52 50.58
C GLY A 25 -30.66 -66.32 49.56
N CYS A 26 -30.84 -67.64 49.59
CA CYS A 26 -30.09 -68.65 48.86
C CYS A 26 -29.98 -68.42 47.34
N GLN A 27 -28.77 -68.65 46.82
CA GLN A 27 -28.46 -68.78 45.40
C GLN A 27 -29.10 -70.05 44.80
N PRO A 28 -29.71 -69.97 43.61
CA PRO A 28 -29.66 -71.06 42.64
C PRO A 28 -28.31 -70.99 41.91
N ASN A 29 -27.61 -72.12 41.84
CA ASN A 29 -26.34 -72.28 41.15
C ASN A 29 -26.38 -71.68 39.72
N ALA A 30 -25.64 -70.60 39.51
CA ALA A 30 -25.23 -70.18 38.17
C ALA A 30 -24.05 -71.03 37.73
N ALA A 31 -24.15 -71.60 36.52
CA ALA A 31 -23.09 -72.35 35.87
C ALA A 31 -21.80 -71.52 35.77
N PRO A 32 -20.60 -72.14 35.77
CA PRO A 32 -19.35 -71.43 35.56
C PRO A 32 -19.38 -70.68 34.22
N THR A 33 -19.23 -69.36 34.30
CA THR A 33 -19.09 -68.49 33.13
C THR A 33 -17.85 -68.92 32.35
N PRO A 34 -17.93 -69.11 31.02
CA PRO A 34 -16.75 -69.36 30.21
C PRO A 34 -15.77 -68.19 30.36
N PRO A 35 -14.45 -68.44 30.39
CA PRO A 35 -13.47 -67.37 30.53
C PRO A 35 -13.70 -66.33 29.42
N GLN A 36 -13.89 -65.07 29.81
CA GLN A 36 -13.92 -63.98 28.85
C GLN A 36 -12.59 -63.97 28.08
N PRO A 37 -12.61 -63.81 26.74
CA PRO A 37 -11.39 -63.60 25.98
C PRO A 37 -10.67 -62.38 26.55
N GLN A 38 -9.41 -62.55 26.96
CA GLN A 38 -8.51 -61.41 27.15
C GLN A 38 -8.51 -60.59 25.84
N PRO A 39 -8.50 -59.25 25.89
CA PRO A 39 -8.24 -58.46 24.70
C PRO A 39 -6.93 -58.95 24.10
N ALA A 40 -6.98 -59.51 22.89
CA ALA A 40 -5.78 -59.77 22.13
C ALA A 40 -5.07 -58.43 21.97
N LEU A 41 -3.78 -58.38 22.31
CA LEU A 41 -2.91 -57.30 21.85
C LEU A 41 -3.04 -57.28 20.32
N GLU A 42 -3.73 -56.29 19.79
CA GLU A 42 -3.67 -55.98 18.36
C GLU A 42 -2.18 -55.82 18.02
N PRO A 43 -1.67 -56.49 16.96
CA PRO A 43 -0.31 -56.26 16.54
C PRO A 43 -0.15 -54.77 16.28
N GLN A 44 0.73 -54.10 17.03
CA GLN A 44 1.18 -52.77 16.67
C GLN A 44 1.88 -52.92 15.32
N VAL A 45 1.20 -52.51 14.25
CA VAL A 45 1.87 -52.29 12.97
C VAL A 45 2.81 -51.12 13.24
N GLU A 46 4.10 -51.40 13.45
CA GLU A 46 5.13 -50.38 13.30
C GLU A 46 5.03 -49.88 11.86
N GLU A 47 4.32 -48.77 11.65
CA GLU A 47 4.34 -48.09 10.37
C GLU A 47 5.78 -47.68 10.11
N GLU A 48 6.41 -48.29 9.10
CA GLU A 48 7.76 -47.90 8.68
C GLU A 48 7.76 -46.40 8.43
N THR A 49 8.62 -45.67 9.13
CA THR A 49 8.80 -44.22 8.97
C THR A 49 10.02 -43.94 8.12
N MET A 50 10.04 -42.76 7.50
CA MET A 50 11.22 -42.21 6.84
C MET A 50 11.47 -40.80 7.32
N THR A 51 12.73 -40.39 7.23
CA THR A 51 13.19 -39.08 7.65
C THR A 51 13.30 -38.14 6.46
N LEU A 52 12.65 -36.99 6.53
CA LEU A 52 12.70 -35.90 5.55
C LEU A 52 13.49 -34.73 6.10
N LYS A 53 14.32 -34.10 5.26
CA LYS A 53 15.03 -32.86 5.56
C LYS A 53 14.36 -31.71 4.81
N LEU A 54 13.90 -30.71 5.54
CA LEU A 54 13.10 -29.59 5.04
C LEU A 54 13.84 -28.29 5.29
N HIS A 55 13.81 -27.39 4.32
CA HIS A 55 14.47 -26.09 4.38
C HIS A 55 13.43 -25.01 4.59
N PHE A 56 13.43 -24.38 5.76
CA PHE A 56 12.60 -23.23 6.10
C PHE A 56 13.47 -21.98 6.04
N VAL A 57 13.51 -21.34 4.86
CA VAL A 57 14.25 -20.10 4.70
C VAL A 57 13.42 -18.94 5.23
N PHE A 58 14.01 -18.10 6.09
CA PHE A 58 13.40 -16.88 6.59
C PHE A 58 14.45 -15.77 6.77
N ASN A 59 14.18 -14.59 6.23
CA ASN A 59 15.10 -13.45 6.24
C ASN A 59 16.50 -13.81 5.71
N GLY A 60 16.55 -14.65 4.66
CA GLY A 60 17.80 -15.13 4.08
C GLY A 60 18.59 -16.12 4.94
N LYS A 61 18.04 -16.62 6.05
CA LYS A 61 18.63 -17.69 6.86
C LYS A 61 17.87 -18.99 6.62
N ASP A 62 18.60 -20.07 6.42
CA ASP A 62 18.03 -21.40 6.17
C ASP A 62 17.95 -22.21 7.48
N LEU A 63 16.74 -22.43 7.98
CA LEU A 63 16.47 -23.33 9.10
C LEU A 63 16.15 -24.73 8.57
N VAL A 64 17.13 -25.63 8.71
CA VAL A 64 16.98 -27.02 8.31
C VAL A 64 16.29 -27.82 9.42
N VAL A 65 15.12 -28.36 9.12
CA VAL A 65 14.31 -29.16 10.05
C VAL A 65 14.16 -30.58 9.51
N THR A 66 14.35 -31.55 10.39
CA THR A 66 14.14 -32.96 10.08
C THR A 66 12.77 -33.41 10.58
N ARG A 67 11.99 -34.13 9.76
CA ARG A 67 10.69 -34.70 10.14
C ARG A 67 10.61 -36.18 9.83
N GLU A 68 10.02 -36.93 10.76
CA GLU A 68 9.60 -38.30 10.50
C GLU A 68 8.19 -38.32 9.93
N VAL A 69 8.01 -39.06 8.83
CA VAL A 69 6.71 -39.27 8.19
C VAL A 69 6.54 -40.75 7.85
N PRO A 70 5.30 -41.25 7.66
CA PRO A 70 5.09 -42.60 7.15
C PRO A 70 5.83 -42.79 5.82
N ALA A 71 6.49 -43.94 5.66
CA ALA A 71 7.23 -44.28 4.45
C ALA A 71 6.28 -44.25 3.24
N THR A 72 6.68 -43.54 2.19
CA THR A 72 5.90 -43.43 0.96
C THR A 72 6.80 -43.44 -0.27
N ARG A 73 6.27 -43.93 -1.39
CA ARG A 73 6.96 -43.82 -2.68
C ARG A 73 6.93 -42.39 -3.25
N ALA A 74 6.00 -41.56 -2.79
CA ALA A 74 5.85 -40.18 -3.23
C ALA A 74 6.67 -39.21 -2.35
N VAL A 75 7.95 -39.52 -2.12
CA VAL A 75 8.81 -38.83 -1.13
C VAL A 75 8.89 -37.32 -1.36
N GLY A 76 9.09 -36.88 -2.61
CA GLY A 76 9.13 -35.45 -2.93
C GLY A 76 7.81 -34.72 -2.67
N ARG A 77 6.67 -35.37 -2.93
CA ARG A 77 5.35 -34.82 -2.62
C ARG A 77 5.13 -34.72 -1.12
N ALA A 78 5.53 -35.74 -0.36
CA ALA A 78 5.48 -35.72 1.10
C ALA A 78 6.33 -34.58 1.69
N ALA A 79 7.55 -34.37 1.16
CA ALA A 79 8.41 -33.27 1.60
C ALA A 79 7.79 -31.89 1.39
N ILE A 80 7.21 -31.62 0.21
CA ILE A 80 6.52 -30.35 -0.02
C ILE A 80 5.26 -30.22 0.83
N GLN A 81 4.50 -31.31 1.04
CA GLN A 81 3.33 -31.28 1.94
C GLN A 81 3.72 -30.96 3.38
N GLU A 82 4.84 -31.48 3.87
CA GLU A 82 5.38 -31.12 5.18
C GLU A 82 5.89 -29.68 5.23
N LEU A 83 6.51 -29.20 4.15
CA LEU A 83 6.94 -27.81 4.03
C LEU A 83 5.76 -26.84 4.08
N ILE A 84 4.64 -27.16 3.39
CA ILE A 84 3.39 -26.38 3.40
C ILE A 84 2.82 -26.22 4.81
N LYS A 85 3.00 -27.22 5.69
CA LYS A 85 2.49 -27.16 7.07
C LYS A 85 3.19 -26.08 7.92
N GLY A 86 4.34 -25.54 7.49
CA GLY A 86 5.16 -24.62 8.28
C GLY A 86 5.85 -25.32 9.45
N HIS A 87 6.80 -24.66 10.12
CA HIS A 87 7.49 -25.16 11.32
C HIS A 87 7.18 -24.26 12.52
N VAL A 88 7.01 -24.82 13.72
CA VAL A 88 6.88 -24.03 14.95
C VAL A 88 8.12 -24.29 15.80
N GLY A 89 8.97 -23.27 15.93
CA GLY A 89 10.20 -23.27 16.70
C GLY A 89 10.10 -22.46 17.99
N ALA A 90 11.21 -22.37 18.73
CA ALA A 90 11.30 -21.57 19.95
C ALA A 90 11.15 -20.06 19.70
N ASP A 91 11.43 -19.63 18.48
CA ASP A 91 11.38 -18.26 17.97
C ASP A 91 10.09 -17.94 17.22
N GLY A 92 9.15 -18.90 17.11
CA GLY A 92 7.82 -18.68 16.54
C GLY A 92 7.44 -19.64 15.42
N GLU A 93 6.39 -19.29 14.69
CA GLU A 93 5.89 -20.05 13.54
C GLU A 93 6.56 -19.57 12.24
N HIS A 94 7.22 -20.49 11.54
CA HIS A 94 7.92 -20.31 10.28
C HIS A 94 7.11 -20.91 9.13
N ARG A 95 6.25 -20.09 8.51
CA ARG A 95 5.56 -20.45 7.26
C ARG A 95 6.27 -19.80 6.09
N VAL A 96 6.81 -20.65 5.21
CA VAL A 96 7.56 -20.22 4.02
C VAL A 96 6.75 -20.33 2.72
N LEU A 97 5.56 -20.93 2.78
CA LEU A 97 4.63 -21.06 1.68
C LEU A 97 3.32 -20.30 1.98
N PRO A 98 2.77 -19.55 1.01
CA PRO A 98 1.59 -18.74 1.24
C PRO A 98 0.37 -19.52 1.72
N PRO A 99 -0.52 -18.90 2.54
CA PRO A 99 -1.73 -19.56 3.02
C PRO A 99 -2.58 -20.13 1.89
N GLY A 100 -3.02 -21.37 2.02
CA GLY A 100 -3.85 -22.06 1.03
C GLY A 100 -3.09 -22.69 -0.13
N THR A 101 -1.76 -22.57 -0.18
CA THR A 101 -0.93 -23.23 -1.21
C THR A 101 -1.19 -24.73 -1.27
N GLN A 102 -1.43 -25.24 -2.47
CA GLN A 102 -1.54 -26.67 -2.75
C GLN A 102 -0.52 -27.09 -3.82
N LEU A 103 0.16 -28.21 -3.60
CA LEU A 103 0.94 -28.88 -4.63
C LEU A 103 0.00 -29.73 -5.50
N LYS A 104 -0.35 -29.23 -6.69
CA LYS A 104 -1.19 -29.90 -7.67
C LYS A 104 -0.49 -31.14 -8.24
N ASP A 105 0.69 -30.94 -8.81
CA ASP A 105 1.48 -32.00 -9.42
C ASP A 105 2.97 -31.88 -9.09
N LEU A 106 3.67 -33.03 -9.12
CA LEU A 106 5.11 -33.08 -9.00
C LEU A 106 5.65 -34.21 -9.86
N LYS A 107 6.41 -33.86 -10.91
CA LYS A 107 7.04 -34.80 -11.84
C LYS A 107 8.53 -34.57 -11.87
N ILE A 108 9.32 -35.64 -11.86
CA ILE A 108 10.78 -35.56 -12.00
C ILE A 108 11.14 -36.16 -13.35
N LEU A 109 11.70 -35.35 -14.25
CA LEU A 109 12.14 -35.75 -15.59
C LEU A 109 13.56 -35.22 -15.80
N ASP A 110 14.49 -36.11 -16.18
CA ASP A 110 15.89 -35.77 -16.45
C ASP A 110 16.59 -34.95 -15.36
N GLY A 111 16.21 -35.19 -14.11
CA GLY A 111 16.73 -34.48 -12.95
C GLY A 111 16.15 -33.09 -12.72
N ILE A 112 15.06 -32.72 -13.39
CA ILE A 112 14.29 -31.50 -13.12
C ILE A 112 12.98 -31.90 -12.46
N ALA A 113 12.70 -31.32 -11.29
CA ALA A 113 11.41 -31.46 -10.62
C ALA A 113 10.46 -30.36 -11.09
N TYR A 114 9.42 -30.73 -11.84
CA TYR A 114 8.34 -29.85 -12.25
C TYR A 114 7.30 -29.82 -11.14
N ALA A 115 7.32 -28.76 -10.34
CA ALA A 115 6.43 -28.55 -9.21
C ALA A 115 5.30 -27.60 -9.62
N ASP A 116 4.08 -28.14 -9.71
CA ASP A 116 2.88 -27.40 -10.09
C ASP A 116 2.08 -27.01 -8.85
N PHE A 117 1.92 -25.72 -8.63
CA PHE A 117 1.24 -25.16 -7.48
C PHE A 117 -0.11 -24.53 -7.86
N SER A 118 -0.99 -24.44 -6.86
CA SER A 118 -2.24 -23.70 -7.00
C SER A 118 -2.02 -22.18 -7.00
N ARG A 119 -3.01 -21.41 -7.49
CA ARG A 119 -2.93 -19.93 -7.56
C ARG A 119 -2.53 -19.25 -6.25
N GLU A 120 -2.94 -19.80 -5.11
CA GLU A 120 -2.61 -19.27 -3.78
C GLU A 120 -1.11 -19.14 -3.55
N PHE A 121 -0.28 -19.98 -4.19
CA PHE A 121 1.19 -19.90 -4.10
C PHE A 121 1.76 -18.55 -4.54
N ARG A 122 1.08 -17.85 -5.46
CA ARG A 122 1.44 -16.50 -5.88
C ARG A 122 0.48 -15.47 -5.32
N ASP A 123 -0.82 -15.69 -5.47
CA ASP A 123 -1.82 -14.64 -5.24
C ASP A 123 -2.06 -14.36 -3.74
N ASN A 124 -1.64 -15.26 -2.83
CA ASN A 124 -1.62 -15.01 -1.38
C ASN A 124 -0.20 -14.76 -0.85
N HIS A 125 0.78 -14.60 -1.74
CA HIS A 125 2.17 -14.41 -1.34
C HIS A 125 2.36 -13.08 -0.59
N TRP A 126 3.22 -13.08 0.41
CA TRP A 126 3.49 -11.91 1.25
C TRP A 126 4.11 -10.75 0.46
N GLY A 127 4.75 -11.08 -0.66
CA GLY A 127 5.45 -10.15 -1.54
C GLY A 127 6.75 -9.63 -0.93
N GLY A 128 7.33 -8.64 -1.58
CA GLY A 128 8.67 -8.16 -1.26
C GLY A 128 9.79 -9.10 -1.76
N LEU A 129 10.99 -8.54 -1.88
CA LEU A 129 12.16 -9.20 -2.44
C LEU A 129 12.59 -10.44 -1.63
N ILE A 130 12.71 -10.26 -0.32
CA ILE A 130 13.26 -11.27 0.58
C ILE A 130 12.29 -12.44 0.71
N SER A 131 10.99 -12.18 0.89
CA SER A 131 9.99 -13.24 1.02
C SER A 131 9.91 -14.13 -0.23
N GLU A 132 10.06 -13.56 -1.43
CA GLU A 132 10.10 -14.37 -2.66
C GLU A 132 11.30 -15.30 -2.68
N VAL A 133 12.50 -14.78 -2.38
CA VAL A 133 13.72 -15.59 -2.28
C VAL A 133 13.53 -16.70 -1.25
N ASP A 134 12.99 -16.36 -0.08
CA ASP A 134 12.73 -17.29 1.01
C ASP A 134 11.79 -18.43 0.58
N THR A 135 10.65 -18.11 -0.06
CA THR A 135 9.69 -19.10 -0.55
C THR A 135 10.29 -20.00 -1.63
N ILE A 136 10.95 -19.42 -2.63
CA ILE A 136 11.52 -20.18 -3.75
C ILE A 136 12.61 -21.13 -3.24
N TYR A 137 13.59 -20.64 -2.49
CA TYR A 137 14.70 -21.48 -2.05
C TYR A 137 14.31 -22.48 -0.95
N SER A 138 13.26 -22.22 -0.17
CA SER A 138 12.68 -23.25 0.70
C SER A 138 12.19 -24.47 -0.09
N VAL A 139 11.50 -24.25 -1.21
CA VAL A 139 11.03 -25.34 -2.10
C VAL A 139 12.20 -26.00 -2.83
N VAL A 140 13.08 -25.20 -3.44
CA VAL A 140 14.19 -25.69 -4.27
C VAL A 140 15.17 -26.50 -3.44
N ASN A 141 15.58 -26.00 -2.27
CA ASN A 141 16.55 -26.70 -1.43
C ASN A 141 15.93 -27.97 -0.82
N THR A 142 14.66 -27.94 -0.39
CA THR A 142 13.95 -29.13 0.10
C THR A 142 13.87 -30.24 -0.96
N LEU A 143 13.55 -29.90 -2.21
CA LEU A 143 13.55 -30.90 -3.30
C LEU A 143 14.97 -31.30 -3.70
N GLY A 144 15.95 -30.41 -3.54
CA GLY A 144 17.37 -30.65 -3.81
C GLY A 144 18.03 -31.66 -2.88
N GLU A 145 17.44 -31.97 -1.72
CA GLU A 145 17.91 -33.05 -0.84
C GLU A 145 17.76 -34.44 -1.48
N PHE A 146 16.94 -34.57 -2.53
CA PHE A 146 16.80 -35.81 -3.28
C PHE A 146 17.88 -35.89 -4.38
N PRO A 147 18.75 -36.93 -4.40
CA PRO A 147 19.82 -37.05 -5.40
C PRO A 147 19.34 -37.10 -6.85
N THR A 148 18.07 -37.41 -7.07
CA THR A 148 17.43 -37.43 -8.40
C THR A 148 17.00 -36.05 -8.87
N VAL A 149 17.10 -35.01 -8.05
CA VAL A 149 16.68 -33.64 -8.39
C VAL A 149 17.91 -32.74 -8.43
N ARG A 150 18.16 -32.11 -9.59
CA ARG A 150 19.24 -31.15 -9.84
C ARG A 150 18.74 -29.71 -9.94
N ALA A 151 17.46 -29.53 -10.29
CA ALA A 151 16.80 -28.25 -10.41
C ALA A 151 15.28 -28.42 -10.27
N VAL A 152 14.57 -27.32 -9.99
CA VAL A 152 13.12 -27.27 -9.87
C VAL A 152 12.56 -26.26 -10.87
N GLN A 153 11.61 -26.71 -11.68
CA GLN A 153 10.81 -25.85 -12.55
C GLN A 153 9.47 -25.58 -11.87
N PHE A 154 9.14 -24.31 -11.67
CA PHE A 154 7.85 -23.91 -11.09
C PHE A 154 6.78 -23.79 -12.17
N LEU A 155 5.58 -24.27 -11.85
CA LEU A 155 4.37 -24.11 -12.64
C LEU A 155 3.26 -23.60 -11.73
N LEU A 156 2.34 -22.82 -12.29
CA LEU A 156 1.14 -22.32 -11.62
C LEU A 156 -0.09 -22.74 -12.41
N GLU A 157 -0.93 -23.58 -11.82
CA GLU A 157 -2.09 -24.19 -12.50
C GLU A 157 -1.71 -24.79 -13.87
N GLY A 158 -0.59 -25.52 -13.90
CA GLY A 158 -0.05 -26.18 -15.09
C GLY A 158 0.63 -25.27 -16.11
N SER A 159 0.70 -23.95 -15.88
CA SER A 159 1.32 -22.98 -16.79
C SER A 159 2.70 -22.52 -16.29
N PRO A 160 3.65 -22.19 -17.19
CA PRO A 160 4.91 -21.57 -16.80
C PRO A 160 4.70 -20.29 -15.99
N LEU A 161 5.54 -20.10 -14.98
CA LEU A 161 5.49 -18.97 -14.07
C LEU A 161 6.78 -18.15 -14.22
N SER A 162 6.70 -16.82 -14.25
CA SER A 162 7.87 -15.96 -14.33
C SER A 162 8.40 -15.49 -12.97
N THR A 163 7.50 -15.27 -12.01
CA THR A 163 7.77 -14.74 -10.66
C THR A 163 6.59 -15.05 -9.73
N ILE A 164 6.83 -15.09 -8.42
CA ILE A 164 5.76 -15.16 -7.40
C ILE A 164 5.58 -13.85 -6.62
N GLY A 165 6.42 -12.85 -6.88
CA GLY A 165 6.43 -11.62 -6.11
C GLY A 165 7.27 -10.54 -6.79
N ALA A 166 8.37 -10.17 -6.16
CA ALA A 166 9.26 -9.08 -6.53
C ALA A 166 10.00 -9.22 -7.88
N GLY A 167 9.98 -10.40 -8.51
CA GLY A 167 10.82 -10.70 -9.67
C GLY A 167 12.27 -11.03 -9.28
N ALA A 168 12.49 -11.41 -8.03
CA ALA A 168 13.80 -11.72 -7.46
C ALA A 168 14.49 -12.88 -8.17
N VAL A 169 13.69 -13.86 -8.57
CA VAL A 169 14.16 -15.10 -9.21
C VAL A 169 13.35 -15.27 -10.49
N ASP A 170 14.05 -15.39 -11.61
CA ASP A 170 13.41 -15.71 -12.88
C ASP A 170 12.99 -17.19 -12.88
N LEU A 171 11.69 -17.43 -12.81
CA LEU A 171 11.11 -18.78 -12.75
C LEU A 171 10.83 -19.38 -14.14
N ARG A 172 11.16 -18.66 -15.23
CA ARG A 172 11.01 -19.17 -16.60
C ARG A 172 11.95 -20.34 -16.91
N GLU A 173 13.05 -20.43 -16.16
CA GLU A 173 14.04 -21.49 -16.27
C GLU A 173 14.14 -22.30 -14.95
N PRO A 174 14.57 -23.57 -14.98
CA PRO A 174 14.70 -24.38 -13.78
C PRO A 174 15.71 -23.82 -12.77
N VAL A 175 15.26 -23.62 -11.53
CA VAL A 175 16.06 -23.06 -10.43
C VAL A 175 16.86 -24.16 -9.73
N LYS A 176 18.14 -23.93 -9.49
CA LYS A 176 19.03 -24.91 -8.84
C LYS A 176 19.07 -24.70 -7.32
N PRO A 177 19.21 -25.79 -6.53
CA PRO A 177 19.50 -25.67 -5.11
C PRO A 177 20.74 -24.84 -4.86
N GLN A 178 20.66 -23.95 -3.88
CA GLN A 178 21.68 -22.94 -3.60
C GLN A 178 21.71 -22.61 -2.11
N ALA A 179 22.92 -22.52 -1.55
CA ALA A 179 23.11 -21.99 -0.21
C ALA A 179 22.88 -20.47 -0.21
N LEU A 180 21.98 -20.00 0.67
CA LEU A 180 21.64 -18.59 0.84
C LEU A 180 22.67 -17.86 1.70
N THR A 181 23.87 -17.73 1.14
CA THR A 181 24.93 -16.92 1.74
C THR A 181 24.58 -15.43 1.66
N PRO A 182 25.05 -14.57 2.59
CA PRO A 182 24.88 -13.13 2.47
C PRO A 182 25.32 -12.56 1.12
N GLU A 183 26.41 -13.11 0.55
CA GLU A 183 26.94 -12.74 -0.76
C GLU A 183 25.97 -13.08 -1.89
N PHE A 184 25.33 -14.26 -1.84
CA PHE A 184 24.34 -14.65 -2.83
C PHE A 184 23.09 -13.77 -2.76
N CYS A 185 22.57 -13.52 -1.55
CA CYS A 185 21.44 -12.61 -1.35
C CYS A 185 21.77 -11.17 -1.81
N ALA A 186 23.01 -10.72 -1.60
CA ALA A 186 23.49 -9.44 -2.11
C ALA A 186 23.58 -9.43 -3.65
N SER A 187 23.94 -10.55 -4.28
CA SER A 187 23.99 -10.65 -5.74
C SER A 187 22.61 -10.56 -6.41
N ILE A 188 21.58 -11.17 -5.81
CA ILE A 188 20.18 -11.05 -6.27
C ILE A 188 19.73 -9.60 -6.19
N LYS A 189 20.01 -8.94 -5.05
CA LYS A 189 19.75 -7.51 -4.88
C LYS A 189 20.45 -6.71 -5.98
N ALA A 190 21.75 -6.89 -6.16
CA ALA A 190 22.54 -6.15 -7.13
C ALA A 190 22.02 -6.30 -8.56
N GLN A 191 21.58 -7.49 -8.98
CA GLN A 191 20.98 -7.71 -10.31
C GLN A 191 19.71 -6.88 -10.54
N LEU A 192 18.88 -6.70 -9.50
CA LEU A 192 17.69 -5.84 -9.59
C LEU A 192 18.05 -4.36 -9.59
N TYR A 193 19.06 -3.95 -8.81
CA TYR A 193 19.56 -2.58 -8.80
C TYR A 193 20.28 -2.20 -10.11
N ASP A 194 20.97 -3.11 -10.79
CA ASP A 194 21.69 -2.82 -12.04
C ASP A 194 20.74 -2.57 -13.25
N GLN A 195 19.48 -3.00 -13.14
CA GLN A 195 18.43 -2.71 -14.13
C GLN A 195 17.78 -1.31 -13.94
N SER A 196 18.19 -0.55 -12.92
CA SER A 196 17.48 0.65 -12.39
C SER A 196 17.57 1.95 -13.20
N GLY A 197 18.19 1.94 -14.39
CA GLY A 197 18.40 3.16 -15.18
C GLY A 197 17.09 3.87 -15.56
N GLU A 198 16.22 3.15 -16.25
CA GLU A 198 14.91 3.63 -16.73
C GLU A 198 13.74 3.01 -15.96
N THR A 199 13.90 1.77 -15.46
CA THR A 199 12.85 1.06 -14.70
C THR A 199 13.32 0.75 -13.29
N LEU A 200 12.64 1.29 -12.30
CA LEU A 200 12.77 1.02 -10.88
C LEU A 200 11.89 -0.20 -10.52
N PRO A 201 12.45 -1.33 -10.07
CA PRO A 201 11.64 -2.42 -9.55
C PRO A 201 10.92 -2.00 -8.26
N TRP A 202 9.64 -2.33 -8.12
CA TRP A 202 8.85 -2.02 -6.93
C TRP A 202 9.54 -2.47 -5.64
N SER A 203 10.08 -3.69 -5.66
CA SER A 203 10.74 -4.34 -4.53
C SER A 203 12.09 -3.72 -4.13
N VAL A 204 12.66 -2.89 -5.01
CA VAL A 204 13.85 -2.09 -4.73
C VAL A 204 13.47 -0.79 -4.06
N TRP A 205 12.34 -0.19 -4.49
CA TRP A 205 11.94 1.13 -4.04
C TRP A 205 11.12 1.11 -2.75
N VAL A 206 10.23 0.14 -2.59
CA VAL A 206 9.40 -0.02 -1.39
C VAL A 206 10.06 -1.03 -0.44
N LYS A 207 10.32 -0.60 0.79
CA LYS A 207 11.01 -1.36 1.84
C LYS A 207 10.09 -1.59 3.04
N GLY A 208 10.40 -2.59 3.86
CA GLY A 208 9.75 -2.78 5.16
C GLY A 208 8.23 -2.97 5.10
N GLU A 209 7.76 -3.84 4.21
CA GLU A 209 6.31 -4.02 3.99
C GLU A 209 5.60 -4.64 5.20
N GLU A 210 4.74 -3.86 5.83
CA GLU A 210 3.75 -4.32 6.81
C GLU A 210 2.43 -4.68 6.15
N ARG A 211 1.59 -5.46 6.85
CA ARG A 211 0.29 -5.89 6.33
C ARG A 211 -0.84 -5.54 7.27
N LEU A 212 -1.91 -4.99 6.70
CA LEU A 212 -3.17 -4.69 7.35
C LEU A 212 -4.26 -5.61 6.79
N ALA A 213 -4.90 -6.38 7.68
CA ALA A 213 -5.95 -7.33 7.32
C ALA A 213 -7.33 -6.65 7.24
N VAL A 214 -7.91 -6.58 6.05
CA VAL A 214 -9.27 -6.09 5.81
C VAL A 214 -10.19 -7.27 5.54
N ARG A 215 -11.20 -7.46 6.39
CA ARG A 215 -12.12 -8.62 6.33
C ARG A 215 -13.49 -8.30 5.75
N ASP A 216 -13.82 -7.03 5.62
CA ASP A 216 -15.14 -6.55 5.20
C ASP A 216 -15.24 -6.29 3.67
N GLY A 217 -14.11 -6.20 2.97
CA GLY A 217 -14.04 -5.82 1.57
C GLY A 217 -12.71 -5.14 1.24
N PHE A 218 -12.48 -4.75 -0.01
CA PHE A 218 -11.42 -3.78 -0.30
C PHE A 218 -12.00 -2.37 -0.20
N PRO A 219 -11.30 -1.43 0.45
CA PRO A 219 -11.78 -0.07 0.51
C PRO A 219 -11.87 0.57 -0.88
N GLU A 220 -12.88 1.40 -1.06
CA GLU A 220 -13.08 2.25 -2.23
C GLU A 220 -12.20 3.50 -2.15
N THR A 221 -12.06 4.05 -0.94
CA THR A 221 -11.22 5.22 -0.64
C THR A 221 -10.33 4.93 0.56
N VAL A 222 -9.07 5.35 0.47
CA VAL A 222 -8.13 5.35 1.60
C VAL A 222 -7.55 6.75 1.72
N LEU A 223 -7.55 7.28 2.94
CA LEU A 223 -6.94 8.55 3.31
C LEU A 223 -6.01 8.28 4.49
N THR A 224 -5.09 9.21 4.71
CA THR A 224 -4.20 9.19 5.87
C THR A 224 -4.16 10.56 6.49
N GLY A 225 -4.18 10.62 7.81
CA GLY A 225 -4.09 11.88 8.55
C GLY A 225 -3.95 11.65 10.05
N ASP A 226 -3.29 12.56 10.75
CA ASP A 226 -3.08 12.50 12.20
C ASP A 226 -4.37 12.92 12.91
N CYS A 227 -5.29 11.97 13.07
CA CYS A 227 -6.64 12.23 13.56
C CYS A 227 -6.70 12.21 15.10
N ASP A 228 -5.76 11.51 15.73
CA ASP A 228 -5.67 11.36 17.17
C ASP A 228 -4.64 12.31 17.83
N GLY A 229 -3.74 12.90 17.04
CA GLY A 229 -2.77 13.92 17.43
C GLY A 229 -1.49 13.41 18.06
N ASP A 230 -1.11 12.16 17.81
CA ASP A 230 0.11 11.56 18.35
C ASP A 230 1.35 11.76 17.45
N GLY A 231 1.14 12.31 16.25
CA GLY A 231 2.19 12.60 15.27
C GLY A 231 2.41 11.49 14.23
N ALA A 232 1.76 10.34 14.38
CA ALA A 232 1.62 9.35 13.32
C ALA A 232 0.24 9.50 12.67
N ALA A 233 0.14 9.27 11.37
CA ALA A 233 -1.11 9.33 10.65
C ALA A 233 -1.89 8.01 10.80
N GLU A 234 -3.19 8.12 11.09
CA GLU A 234 -4.11 6.99 10.98
C GLU A 234 -4.52 6.74 9.53
N ILE A 235 -4.86 5.48 9.22
CA ILE A 235 -5.46 5.11 7.94
C ILE A 235 -6.98 5.15 8.04
N VAL A 236 -7.62 6.06 7.30
CA VAL A 236 -9.07 6.19 7.20
C VAL A 236 -9.56 5.51 5.92
N MET A 237 -10.47 4.55 6.06
CA MET A 237 -10.99 3.73 4.97
C MET A 237 -12.48 3.92 4.78
N VAL A 238 -12.90 4.05 3.51
CA VAL A 238 -14.28 3.94 3.08
C VAL A 238 -14.50 2.59 2.40
N ASP A 239 -15.44 1.81 2.91
CA ASP A 239 -15.86 0.53 2.33
C ASP A 239 -17.40 0.48 2.32
N ASP A 240 -17.99 0.43 1.12
CA ASP A 240 -19.44 0.59 0.90
C ASP A 240 -19.98 1.85 1.62
N LYS A 241 -20.78 1.68 2.66
CA LYS A 241 -21.38 2.78 3.44
C LYS A 241 -20.72 2.94 4.80
N ARG A 242 -19.49 2.45 4.97
CA ARG A 242 -18.77 2.43 6.25
C ARG A 242 -17.52 3.27 6.14
N VAL A 243 -17.27 4.07 7.18
CA VAL A 243 -15.98 4.70 7.44
C VAL A 243 -15.34 3.99 8.61
N SER A 244 -14.06 3.63 8.50
CA SER A 244 -13.28 3.04 9.60
C SER A 244 -11.92 3.70 9.71
N ILE A 245 -11.39 3.77 10.93
CA ILE A 245 -10.09 4.35 11.23
C ILE A 245 -9.21 3.24 11.80
N TRP A 246 -8.01 3.13 11.26
CA TRP A 246 -7.03 2.13 11.60
C TRP A 246 -5.75 2.79 12.07
N ASP A 247 -5.24 2.28 13.18
CA ASP A 247 -4.06 2.79 13.86
C ASP A 247 -3.01 1.68 13.97
N ARG A 248 -1.73 2.09 13.99
CA ARG A 248 -0.58 1.19 14.09
C ARG A 248 -0.31 0.88 15.56
N LYS A 249 -0.23 -0.40 15.89
CA LYS A 249 -0.01 -0.85 17.26
C LYS A 249 1.39 -0.46 17.74
N THR A 250 1.43 0.34 18.80
CA THR A 250 2.67 0.73 19.50
C THR A 250 3.47 -0.46 20.06
N SER A 251 2.82 -1.61 20.34
CA SER A 251 3.50 -2.81 20.84
C SER A 251 3.15 -4.06 20.02
N GLY A 252 4.17 -4.75 19.52
CA GLY A 252 4.04 -6.05 18.82
C GLY A 252 3.85 -5.97 17.30
N GLY A 253 3.82 -4.75 16.73
CA GLY A 253 3.64 -4.51 15.30
C GLY A 253 2.22 -4.80 14.79
N GLY A 254 1.90 -4.26 13.61
CA GLY A 254 0.62 -4.46 12.94
C GLY A 254 -0.42 -3.41 13.29
N TRP A 255 -1.66 -3.67 12.85
CA TRP A 255 -2.72 -2.67 12.74
C TRP A 255 -3.97 -3.06 13.51
N GLU A 256 -4.69 -2.07 14.05
CA GLU A 256 -6.02 -2.27 14.60
C GLU A 256 -7.02 -1.21 14.17
N LYS A 257 -8.27 -1.65 14.00
CA LYS A 257 -9.40 -0.76 13.74
C LYS A 257 -9.84 -0.15 15.07
N VAL A 258 -9.51 1.12 15.28
CA VAL A 258 -9.82 1.87 16.51
C VAL A 258 -11.22 2.47 16.49
N TRP A 259 -11.79 2.68 15.30
CA TRP A 259 -13.14 3.21 15.14
C TRP A 259 -13.82 2.76 13.86
N GLU A 260 -15.15 2.66 13.88
CA GLU A 260 -15.96 2.49 12.68
C GLU A 260 -17.37 3.08 12.82
N ARG A 261 -17.94 3.50 11.70
CA ARG A 261 -19.33 3.91 11.61
C ARG A 261 -19.94 3.61 10.25
N LYS A 262 -21.17 3.11 10.26
CA LYS A 262 -21.99 2.90 9.07
C LYS A 262 -22.97 4.06 8.84
N PHE A 263 -23.12 4.46 7.59
CA PHE A 263 -24.03 5.50 7.09
C PHE A 263 -25.12 4.89 6.20
N HIS A 264 -26.17 5.65 5.86
CA HIS A 264 -27.27 5.15 5.02
C HIS A 264 -26.99 5.26 3.52
N SER A 265 -26.05 6.12 3.13
CA SER A 265 -25.56 6.32 1.77
C SER A 265 -24.03 6.28 1.73
N PHE A 266 -23.46 6.20 0.51
CA PHE A 266 -22.02 6.18 0.29
C PHE A 266 -21.40 7.49 0.82
N PRO A 267 -20.40 7.40 1.70
CA PRO A 267 -19.74 8.58 2.25
C PRO A 267 -18.62 9.07 1.33
N ASP A 268 -18.54 10.39 1.18
CA ASP A 268 -17.35 11.10 0.71
C ASP A 268 -16.63 11.68 1.94
N VAL A 269 -15.30 11.55 2.00
CA VAL A 269 -14.53 11.79 3.22
C VAL A 269 -13.34 12.69 2.94
N THR A 270 -13.12 13.67 3.80
CA THR A 270 -11.88 14.46 3.87
C THR A 270 -11.43 14.60 5.32
N LEU A 271 -10.14 14.86 5.52
CA LEU A 271 -9.54 15.12 6.82
C LEU A 271 -9.09 16.58 6.86
N ALA A 272 -9.32 17.27 7.98
CA ALA A 272 -8.80 18.63 8.19
C ALA A 272 -8.88 19.06 9.67
N PRO A 273 -7.99 19.95 10.14
CA PRO A 273 -7.97 20.44 11.52
C PRO A 273 -9.07 21.48 11.79
N THR A 274 -10.34 21.06 11.86
CA THR A 274 -11.47 22.00 12.03
C THR A 274 -11.57 22.64 13.42
N ARG A 275 -10.82 22.10 14.39
CA ARG A 275 -10.74 22.62 15.77
C ARG A 275 -9.45 23.36 16.10
N GLY A 276 -8.54 23.49 15.13
CA GLY A 276 -7.22 24.09 15.32
C GLY A 276 -6.11 23.12 14.90
N ALA A 277 -4.92 23.67 14.63
CA ALA A 277 -3.75 22.88 14.24
C ALA A 277 -3.43 21.75 15.25
N GLY A 278 -2.97 20.62 14.71
CA GLY A 278 -2.37 19.50 15.44
C GLY A 278 -3.19 18.22 15.49
N LYS A 279 -4.51 18.24 15.23
CA LYS A 279 -5.31 17.02 15.04
C LYS A 279 -6.30 17.23 13.92
N GLU A 280 -6.39 16.27 13.02
CA GLU A 280 -7.35 16.27 11.93
C GLU A 280 -8.69 15.68 12.38
N ASP A 281 -9.77 16.31 11.96
CA ASP A 281 -11.13 15.82 12.17
C ASP A 281 -11.61 15.09 10.91
N VAL A 282 -12.32 13.98 11.09
CA VAL A 282 -12.87 13.19 9.98
C VAL A 282 -14.21 13.80 9.56
N ILE A 283 -14.24 14.37 8.36
CA ILE A 283 -15.41 15.03 7.79
C ILE A 283 -16.03 14.08 6.77
N VAL A 284 -17.29 13.71 7.00
CA VAL A 284 -18.02 12.72 6.21
C VAL A 284 -19.25 13.36 5.60
N ALA A 285 -19.24 13.53 4.29
CA ALA A 285 -20.39 13.96 3.50
C ALA A 285 -21.18 12.73 3.01
N THR A 286 -22.49 12.77 3.18
CA THR A 286 -23.41 11.71 2.71
C THR A 286 -24.63 12.37 2.05
N ALA A 287 -25.47 11.58 1.39
CA ALA A 287 -26.73 12.09 0.83
C ALA A 287 -27.69 12.62 1.92
N ASP A 288 -27.52 12.22 3.18
CA ASP A 288 -28.36 12.64 4.30
C ASP A 288 -27.84 13.89 5.01
N GLY A 289 -26.53 14.16 4.92
CA GLY A 289 -25.89 15.21 5.69
C GLY A 289 -24.38 15.09 5.79
N ILE A 290 -23.81 16.11 6.42
CA ILE A 290 -22.38 16.22 6.71
C ILE A 290 -22.19 15.92 8.19
N HIS A 291 -21.33 14.97 8.50
CA HIS A 291 -20.97 14.55 9.85
C HIS A 291 -19.51 14.90 10.09
N ILE A 292 -19.18 15.39 11.27
CA ILE A 292 -17.79 15.68 11.65
C ILE A 292 -17.47 14.90 12.91
N PHE A 293 -16.39 14.14 12.86
CA PHE A 293 -15.88 13.32 13.95
C PHE A 293 -14.51 13.81 14.36
N GLY A 294 -14.24 13.78 15.65
CA GLY A 294 -12.92 14.12 16.17
C GLY A 294 -12.56 13.25 17.34
N PHE A 295 -11.27 13.04 17.52
CA PHE A 295 -10.74 12.32 18.66
C PHE A 295 -10.79 13.20 19.92
N ASN A 296 -11.41 12.67 20.98
CA ASN A 296 -11.57 13.30 22.30
C ASN A 296 -11.43 12.25 23.39
N ASP A 297 -10.60 12.52 24.40
CA ASP A 297 -10.45 11.69 25.61
C ASP A 297 -10.27 10.19 25.32
N GLY A 298 -9.48 9.85 24.29
CA GLY A 298 -9.19 8.46 23.92
C GLY A 298 -10.23 7.80 23.01
N SER A 299 -11.19 8.54 22.45
CA SER A 299 -12.19 7.99 21.53
C SER A 299 -12.69 8.99 20.48
N TYR A 300 -13.12 8.47 19.34
CA TYR A 300 -13.75 9.26 18.29
C TYR A 300 -15.22 9.56 18.60
N THR A 301 -15.57 10.84 18.61
CA THR A 301 -16.92 11.32 18.92
C THR A 301 -17.44 12.24 17.81
N GLN A 302 -18.77 12.25 17.61
CA GLN A 302 -19.37 13.15 16.62
C GLN A 302 -19.40 14.57 17.19
N LEU A 303 -18.64 15.48 16.59
CA LEU A 303 -18.57 16.89 16.96
C LEU A 303 -19.76 17.68 16.43
N GLY A 304 -20.25 17.29 15.25
CA GLY A 304 -21.36 17.97 14.61
C GLY A 304 -22.03 17.14 13.54
N TRP A 305 -23.26 17.52 13.22
CA TRP A 305 -23.95 17.03 12.04
C TRP A 305 -24.91 18.10 11.53
N GLN A 306 -25.02 18.19 10.20
CA GLN A 306 -26.04 18.99 9.54
C GLN A 306 -26.66 18.20 8.40
N GLY A 307 -27.99 18.20 8.35
CA GLY A 307 -28.72 17.69 7.19
C GLY A 307 -28.48 18.61 5.99
N VAL A 308 -28.31 18.01 4.82
CA VAL A 308 -28.13 18.76 3.57
C VAL A 308 -29.30 18.50 2.63
N ALA A 309 -29.60 19.49 1.78
CA ALA A 309 -30.59 19.35 0.72
C ALA A 309 -29.89 19.56 -0.62
N GLY A 310 -29.85 18.52 -1.45
CA GLY A 310 -29.21 18.56 -2.77
C GLY A 310 -28.19 17.44 -2.95
N HIS A 311 -27.71 17.31 -4.18
CA HIS A 311 -26.70 16.33 -4.53
C HIS A 311 -25.31 16.93 -4.32
N ILE A 312 -24.49 16.27 -3.50
CA ILE A 312 -23.10 16.65 -3.24
C ILE A 312 -22.26 16.28 -4.46
N LEU A 313 -21.52 17.24 -5.00
CA LEU A 313 -20.61 17.05 -6.12
C LEU A 313 -19.17 16.85 -5.67
N ASP A 314 -18.78 17.51 -4.59
CA ASP A 314 -17.42 17.51 -4.04
C ASP A 314 -17.39 18.03 -2.60
N LEU A 315 -16.36 17.65 -1.85
CA LEU A 315 -16.10 18.01 -0.46
C LEU A 315 -14.63 18.43 -0.30
N ALA A 316 -14.37 19.59 0.29
CA ALA A 316 -13.03 20.01 0.67
C ALA A 316 -13.05 20.66 2.05
N ALA A 317 -11.93 20.64 2.76
CA ALA A 317 -11.80 21.35 4.02
C ALA A 317 -10.38 21.89 4.20
N GLY A 318 -10.27 23.10 4.77
CA GLY A 318 -9.02 23.85 4.77
C GLY A 318 -9.10 25.23 5.43
N ASP A 319 -7.98 25.76 5.94
CA ASP A 319 -7.89 27.06 6.62
C ASP A 319 -7.75 28.19 5.60
N THR A 320 -8.89 28.62 5.07
CA THR A 320 -8.94 29.69 4.07
C THR A 320 -8.90 31.08 4.70
N THR A 321 -9.24 31.18 6.00
CA THR A 321 -9.26 32.47 6.69
C THR A 321 -7.93 32.85 7.33
N GLY A 322 -7.06 31.88 7.55
CA GLY A 322 -5.79 31.99 8.27
C GLY A 322 -5.99 32.09 9.78
N ASP A 323 -7.07 31.52 10.32
CA ASP A 323 -7.37 31.54 11.76
C ASP A 323 -6.87 30.30 12.51
N GLY A 324 -6.23 29.38 11.78
CA GLY A 324 -5.69 28.12 12.26
C GLY A 324 -6.70 26.98 12.29
N ARG A 325 -7.95 27.20 11.84
CA ARG A 325 -9.00 26.18 11.78
C ARG A 325 -9.53 26.02 10.37
N ALA A 326 -9.69 24.77 9.97
CA ALA A 326 -10.26 24.46 8.68
C ALA A 326 -11.76 24.83 8.58
N GLU A 327 -12.13 25.53 7.51
CA GLU A 327 -13.50 25.62 7.02
C GLU A 327 -13.86 24.36 6.23
N VAL A 328 -15.09 23.88 6.38
CA VAL A 328 -15.63 22.77 5.59
C VAL A 328 -16.46 23.33 4.43
N MET A 329 -16.12 22.95 3.21
CA MET A 329 -16.79 23.38 1.99
C MET A 329 -17.43 22.20 1.27
N VAL A 330 -18.72 22.31 0.97
CA VAL A 330 -19.41 21.31 0.15
C VAL A 330 -20.01 21.98 -1.07
N LEU A 331 -19.67 21.40 -2.21
CA LEU A 331 -20.19 21.79 -3.50
C LEU A 331 -21.46 20.98 -3.79
N PHE A 332 -22.56 21.67 -4.05
CA PHE A 332 -23.81 21.07 -4.50
C PHE A 332 -24.07 21.42 -5.96
N GLY A 333 -24.73 20.52 -6.69
CA GLY A 333 -25.24 20.81 -8.02
C GLY A 333 -26.07 19.65 -8.56
N ALA A 334 -26.54 19.76 -9.81
CA ALA A 334 -27.27 18.63 -10.40
C ALA A 334 -26.32 17.45 -10.70
N PRO A 335 -26.80 16.20 -10.59
CA PRO A 335 -26.04 15.04 -11.01
C PRO A 335 -25.72 15.12 -12.50
N GLU A 336 -24.67 14.43 -12.91
CA GLU A 336 -24.14 14.46 -14.28
C GLU A 336 -25.19 14.10 -15.35
N SER A 337 -26.11 13.19 -15.02
CA SER A 337 -27.21 12.79 -15.90
C SER A 337 -28.30 13.86 -16.11
N ALA A 338 -28.27 14.95 -15.35
CA ALA A 338 -29.28 16.01 -15.37
C ALA A 338 -28.69 17.40 -15.68
N VAL A 339 -27.47 17.44 -16.25
CA VAL A 339 -26.77 18.68 -16.58
C VAL A 339 -27.49 19.42 -17.70
N SER A 340 -27.72 20.72 -17.49
CA SER A 340 -28.14 21.67 -18.52
C SER A 340 -27.18 22.85 -18.53
N GLU A 341 -27.10 23.60 -19.63
CA GLU A 341 -26.22 24.77 -19.79
C GLU A 341 -26.43 25.88 -18.73
N THR A 342 -27.52 25.81 -17.96
CA THR A 342 -27.89 26.82 -16.94
C THR A 342 -27.66 26.35 -15.50
N ASN A 343 -26.96 25.24 -15.29
CA ASN A 343 -26.86 24.62 -13.98
C ASN A 343 -25.82 25.35 -13.09
N THR A 344 -26.29 26.24 -12.23
CA THR A 344 -25.46 26.91 -11.23
C THR A 344 -25.27 25.95 -10.05
N GLY A 345 -24.07 25.37 -9.93
CA GLY A 345 -23.65 24.77 -8.66
C GLY A 345 -23.70 25.83 -7.55
N ARG A 346 -23.63 25.38 -6.29
CA ARG A 346 -23.48 26.26 -5.14
C ARG A 346 -22.46 25.68 -4.18
N ILE A 347 -21.68 26.54 -3.56
CA ILE A 347 -20.79 26.15 -2.48
C ILE A 347 -21.43 26.58 -1.17
N VAL A 348 -21.42 25.68 -0.19
CA VAL A 348 -21.85 25.98 1.18
C VAL A 348 -20.66 25.79 2.09
N ILE A 349 -20.42 26.78 2.94
CA ILE A 349 -19.27 26.82 3.84
C ILE A 349 -19.77 26.68 5.28
N TRP A 350 -19.21 25.73 6.01
CA TRP A 350 -19.44 25.53 7.43
C TRP A 350 -18.17 25.79 8.23
N GLU A 351 -18.37 26.39 9.40
CA GLU A 351 -17.29 26.69 10.34
C GLU A 351 -17.72 26.26 11.75
N LEU A 352 -16.73 25.96 12.59
CA LEU A 352 -16.92 25.74 14.01
C LEU A 352 -17.09 27.09 14.73
N ASN A 353 -18.21 27.30 15.41
CA ASN A 353 -18.46 28.54 16.16
C ASN A 353 -18.11 28.44 17.67
N GLY A 354 -17.33 27.44 18.05
CA GLY A 354 -16.97 27.13 19.44
C GLY A 354 -17.88 26.11 20.14
N GLU A 355 -19.10 25.91 19.66
CA GLU A 355 -20.03 24.89 20.20
C GLU A 355 -20.48 23.87 19.14
N THR A 356 -20.70 24.32 17.90
CA THR A 356 -21.17 23.46 16.81
C THR A 356 -20.76 24.00 15.43
N TYR A 357 -21.02 23.21 14.39
CA TYR A 357 -20.80 23.62 13.02
C TYR A 357 -22.03 24.34 12.48
N ARG A 358 -21.82 25.59 12.04
CA ARG A 358 -22.87 26.43 11.47
C ARG A 358 -22.57 26.75 10.02
N ARG A 359 -23.62 26.90 9.21
CA ARG A 359 -23.49 27.44 7.85
C ARG A 359 -23.09 28.91 7.94
N ARG A 360 -21.92 29.25 7.41
CA ARG A 360 -21.39 30.61 7.35
C ARG A 360 -21.87 31.34 6.11
N GLN A 361 -21.73 30.71 4.94
CA GLN A 361 -21.90 31.36 3.64
C GLN A 361 -22.40 30.36 2.61
N GLU A 362 -23.17 30.86 1.63
CA GLU A 362 -23.66 30.12 0.48
C GLU A 362 -23.54 31.03 -0.74
N GLU A 363 -22.87 30.56 -1.78
CA GLU A 363 -22.64 31.33 -3.01
C GLU A 363 -22.98 30.50 -4.24
N GLU A 364 -23.46 31.17 -5.29
CA GLU A 364 -23.53 30.56 -6.62
C GLU A 364 -22.11 30.24 -7.07
N PHE A 365 -21.88 28.97 -7.39
CA PHE A 365 -20.56 28.44 -7.63
C PHE A 365 -20.63 27.46 -8.80
N PRO A 366 -20.48 27.95 -10.05
CA PRO A 366 -20.76 27.16 -11.24
C PRO A 366 -19.62 26.18 -11.60
N PHE A 367 -18.80 25.77 -10.63
CA PHE A 367 -17.73 24.79 -10.80
C PHE A 367 -18.20 23.38 -10.39
N ARG A 368 -17.36 22.36 -10.65
CA ARG A 368 -17.70 20.95 -10.40
C ARG A 368 -16.72 20.25 -9.45
N ARG A 369 -15.51 20.81 -9.31
CA ARG A 369 -14.48 20.32 -8.42
C ARG A 369 -13.87 21.45 -7.62
N ILE A 370 -13.52 21.18 -6.38
CA ILE A 370 -12.85 22.10 -5.47
C ILE A 370 -11.66 21.42 -4.79
N LEU A 371 -10.61 22.19 -4.54
CA LEU A 371 -9.46 21.79 -3.74
C LEU A 371 -9.00 23.01 -2.94
N LEU A 372 -8.61 22.80 -1.68
CA LEU A 372 -8.04 23.85 -0.83
C LEU A 372 -6.54 23.56 -0.65
N ALA A 373 -5.71 24.59 -0.83
CA ALA A 373 -4.26 24.50 -0.63
C ALA A 373 -3.62 25.90 -0.54
N ASP A 374 -2.51 26.02 0.18
CA ASP A 374 -1.67 27.24 0.19
C ASP A 374 -0.89 27.33 -1.13
N PHE A 375 -1.59 27.77 -2.17
CA PHE A 375 -1.09 27.80 -3.54
C PHE A 375 -0.27 29.07 -3.82
N ASN A 376 -0.57 30.17 -3.11
CA ASN A 376 0.13 31.43 -3.25
C ASN A 376 1.31 31.62 -2.26
N GLY A 377 1.45 30.73 -1.27
CA GLY A 377 2.51 30.73 -0.25
C GLY A 377 2.31 31.71 0.91
N ASP A 378 1.07 32.17 1.17
CA ASP A 378 0.74 33.13 2.22
C ASP A 378 0.26 32.50 3.53
N GLN A 379 0.36 31.17 3.65
CA GLN A 379 -0.09 30.35 4.78
C GLN A 379 -1.61 30.35 4.98
N ARG A 380 -2.37 30.77 3.98
CA ARG A 380 -3.82 30.58 3.91
C ARG A 380 -4.12 29.77 2.68
N GLU A 381 -5.13 28.92 2.78
CA GLU A 381 -5.47 28.07 1.67
C GLU A 381 -6.40 28.79 0.68
N GLU A 382 -6.03 28.76 -0.59
CA GLU A 382 -6.86 29.20 -1.69
C GLU A 382 -7.89 28.14 -2.06
N LEU A 383 -9.05 28.60 -2.52
CA LEU A 383 -10.05 27.78 -3.17
C LEU A 383 -9.75 27.63 -4.67
N LEU A 384 -9.24 26.46 -5.04
CA LEU A 384 -8.99 26.05 -6.42
C LEU A 384 -10.25 25.39 -6.98
N ALA A 385 -10.86 26.02 -7.98
CA ALA A 385 -12.16 25.62 -8.51
C ALA A 385 -12.04 25.23 -9.99
N LEU A 386 -12.50 24.02 -10.33
CA LEU A 386 -12.35 23.48 -11.68
C LEU A 386 -13.69 23.04 -12.28
N ASP A 387 -13.86 23.33 -13.56
CA ASP A 387 -14.89 22.77 -14.42
C ASP A 387 -14.42 22.66 -15.88
N GLU A 388 -15.35 22.39 -16.80
CA GLU A 388 -15.09 22.32 -18.24
C GLU A 388 -14.64 23.65 -18.89
N ARG A 389 -14.89 24.79 -18.24
CA ARG A 389 -14.55 26.14 -18.73
C ARG A 389 -13.17 26.58 -18.27
N GLY A 390 -12.64 26.01 -17.20
CA GLY A 390 -11.31 26.33 -16.72
C GLY A 390 -11.09 26.07 -15.23
N LEU A 391 -9.88 26.42 -14.80
CA LEU A 391 -9.51 26.56 -13.40
C LEU A 391 -9.64 28.02 -12.98
N THR A 392 -10.21 28.28 -11.82
CA THR A 392 -10.20 29.60 -11.17
C THR A 392 -9.69 29.46 -9.74
N VAL A 393 -8.82 30.38 -9.34
CA VAL A 393 -8.23 30.47 -7.99
C VAL A 393 -8.93 31.58 -7.23
N PHE A 394 -9.51 31.26 -6.07
CA PHE A 394 -10.19 32.20 -5.20
C PHE A 394 -9.47 32.36 -3.87
N GLY A 395 -9.35 33.58 -3.38
CA GLY A 395 -8.76 33.90 -2.08
C GLY A 395 -9.76 34.60 -1.17
N TRP A 396 -9.68 34.33 0.13
CA TRP A 396 -10.51 34.99 1.13
C TRP A 396 -10.05 36.45 1.38
N LYS A 397 -10.98 37.40 1.30
CA LYS A 397 -10.73 38.83 1.64
C LYS A 397 -11.65 39.34 2.74
N GLY A 398 -11.79 38.57 3.81
CA GLY A 398 -12.45 39.00 5.05
C GLY A 398 -13.98 38.95 5.04
N SER A 399 -14.63 39.06 3.88
CA SER A 399 -16.09 38.94 3.74
C SER A 399 -16.57 38.07 2.60
N ALA A 400 -15.72 37.83 1.59
CA ALA A 400 -16.05 37.04 0.41
C ALA A 400 -14.79 36.42 -0.18
N TYR A 401 -15.00 35.37 -0.98
CA TYR A 401 -13.99 34.83 -1.88
C TYR A 401 -13.93 35.70 -3.11
N ILE A 402 -12.73 36.14 -3.48
CA ILE A 402 -12.51 36.89 -4.71
C ILE A 402 -11.63 36.09 -5.65
N GLU A 403 -11.87 36.21 -6.94
CA GLU A 403 -11.00 35.65 -7.95
C GLU A 403 -9.62 36.34 -7.88
N LEU A 404 -8.58 35.52 -7.70
CA LEU A 404 -7.18 35.95 -7.75
C LEU A 404 -6.59 35.75 -9.15
N GLY A 405 -7.01 34.68 -9.84
CA GLY A 405 -6.56 34.36 -11.19
C GLY A 405 -7.31 33.18 -11.78
N ASN A 406 -7.16 32.97 -13.08
CA ASN A 406 -7.81 31.87 -13.78
C ASN A 406 -6.93 31.30 -14.91
N ASN A 407 -7.27 30.11 -15.37
CA ASN A 407 -6.73 29.48 -16.56
C ASN A 407 -7.85 28.72 -17.30
N PRO A 408 -8.44 29.35 -18.33
CA PRO A 408 -9.47 28.72 -19.16
C PRO A 408 -8.98 27.48 -19.92
N GLY A 409 -7.67 27.36 -20.15
CA GLY A 409 -7.07 26.23 -20.88
C GLY A 409 -6.88 24.97 -20.04
N ALA A 410 -7.08 25.05 -18.71
CA ALA A 410 -7.00 23.90 -17.80
C ALA A 410 -8.36 23.19 -17.62
N GLY A 411 -9.42 23.64 -18.31
CA GLY A 411 -10.77 23.11 -18.12
C GLY A 411 -10.89 21.64 -18.50
N SER A 412 -11.48 20.84 -17.62
CA SER A 412 -11.74 19.43 -17.84
C SER A 412 -12.90 18.96 -16.95
N PRO A 413 -13.85 18.18 -17.50
CA PRO A 413 -15.02 17.74 -16.74
C PRO A 413 -14.69 16.71 -15.65
N LEU A 414 -13.61 15.93 -15.84
CA LEU A 414 -13.23 14.83 -14.96
C LEU A 414 -11.74 14.82 -14.60
N ALA A 415 -11.09 15.98 -14.51
CA ALA A 415 -9.67 16.03 -14.10
C ALA A 415 -9.46 15.51 -12.67
N THR A 416 -8.27 15.01 -12.41
CA THR A 416 -7.76 14.83 -11.04
C THR A 416 -6.90 16.04 -10.69
N MET A 417 -7.12 16.61 -9.50
CA MET A 417 -6.31 17.70 -8.95
C MET A 417 -5.66 17.25 -7.65
N LEU A 418 -4.40 17.62 -7.44
CA LEU A 418 -3.72 17.54 -6.15
C LEU A 418 -2.73 18.69 -6.03
N THR A 419 -2.28 18.99 -4.81
CA THR A 419 -1.20 19.96 -4.59
C THR A 419 -0.06 19.35 -3.79
N ALA A 420 1.15 19.86 -4.00
CA ALA A 420 2.34 19.53 -3.22
C ALA A 420 3.42 20.58 -3.45
N ASP A 421 4.28 20.82 -2.47
CA ASP A 421 5.49 21.63 -2.63
C ASP A 421 6.53 20.85 -3.46
N LEU A 422 6.45 20.97 -4.79
CA LEU A 422 7.33 20.24 -5.71
C LEU A 422 8.69 20.90 -5.83
N THR A 423 8.76 22.20 -5.62
CA THR A 423 9.99 22.99 -5.74
C THR A 423 10.78 23.11 -4.43
N GLY A 424 10.16 22.80 -3.29
CA GLY A 424 10.74 22.93 -1.96
C GLY A 424 10.79 24.37 -1.45
N ASP A 425 9.96 25.27 -2.00
CA ASP A 425 9.93 26.68 -1.65
C ASP A 425 8.87 27.02 -0.58
N GLY A 426 8.08 26.03 -0.17
CA GLY A 426 7.01 26.13 0.81
C GLY A 426 5.65 26.53 0.23
N ALA A 427 5.58 27.00 -1.02
CA ALA A 427 4.33 27.19 -1.73
C ALA A 427 3.97 25.89 -2.46
N HIS A 428 2.69 25.51 -2.45
CA HIS A 428 2.30 24.30 -3.15
C HIS A 428 2.15 24.56 -4.65
N GLU A 429 2.65 23.65 -5.47
CA GLU A 429 2.28 23.54 -6.88
C GLU A 429 0.94 22.83 -7.04
N LEU A 430 0.19 23.19 -8.08
CA LEU A 430 -1.04 22.52 -8.50
C LEU A 430 -0.76 21.55 -9.63
N ILE A 431 -1.10 20.29 -9.41
CA ILE A 431 -0.98 19.20 -10.38
C ILE A 431 -2.36 18.87 -10.92
N ILE A 432 -2.52 18.92 -12.25
CA ILE A 432 -3.75 18.57 -12.94
C ILE A 432 -3.47 17.42 -13.91
N ARG A 433 -4.17 16.31 -13.73
CA ARG A 433 -4.23 15.24 -14.74
C ARG A 433 -5.49 15.42 -15.56
N ASP A 434 -5.31 15.86 -16.81
CA ASP A 434 -6.39 16.05 -17.76
C ASP A 434 -6.91 14.71 -18.29
N ASP A 435 -8.24 14.57 -18.38
CA ASP A 435 -8.90 13.40 -18.91
C ASP A 435 -8.86 13.30 -20.43
N ALA A 436 -8.88 14.44 -21.13
CA ALA A 436 -8.91 14.49 -22.59
C ALA A 436 -7.55 14.24 -23.23
N SER A 437 -6.48 14.88 -22.73
CA SER A 437 -5.12 14.76 -23.30
C SER A 437 -4.26 13.67 -22.65
N ALA A 438 -4.70 13.07 -21.54
CA ALA A 438 -3.89 12.18 -20.69
C ALA A 438 -2.52 12.77 -20.28
N ALA A 439 -2.35 14.09 -20.39
CA ALA A 439 -1.16 14.79 -19.96
C ALA A 439 -1.26 15.21 -18.50
N LEU A 440 -0.09 15.35 -17.88
CA LEU A 440 0.06 15.91 -16.54
C LEU A 440 0.52 17.36 -16.67
N TYR A 441 -0.16 18.28 -15.99
CA TYR A 441 0.20 19.69 -15.96
C TYR A 441 0.56 20.08 -14.54
N VAL A 442 1.65 20.84 -14.39
CA VAL A 442 2.06 21.42 -13.11
C VAL A 442 2.02 22.94 -13.25
N TYR A 443 1.26 23.58 -12.37
CA TYR A 443 1.09 25.01 -12.28
C TYR A 443 1.66 25.51 -10.95
N THR A 444 2.24 26.71 -10.98
CA THR A 444 2.79 27.40 -9.82
C THR A 444 2.22 28.82 -9.78
N TRP A 445 2.18 29.43 -8.60
CA TRP A 445 1.76 30.82 -8.45
C TRP A 445 2.97 31.74 -8.46
N GLN A 446 3.09 32.57 -9.50
CA GLN A 446 4.22 33.49 -9.65
C GLN A 446 3.75 34.84 -10.15
N GLU A 447 4.31 35.91 -9.59
CA GLU A 447 4.01 37.29 -9.99
C GLU A 447 2.49 37.61 -9.91
N SER A 448 1.80 37.06 -8.90
CA SER A 448 0.34 37.19 -8.73
C SER A 448 -0.48 36.60 -9.88
N ALA A 449 0.04 35.57 -10.55
CA ALA A 449 -0.65 34.86 -11.62
C ALA A 449 -0.33 33.37 -11.62
N LEU A 450 -1.28 32.57 -12.12
CA LEU A 450 -1.06 31.15 -12.40
C LEU A 450 -0.11 31.00 -13.60
N ARG A 451 0.99 30.27 -13.42
CA ARG A 451 1.97 29.97 -14.48
C ARG A 451 2.11 28.46 -14.63
N LYS A 452 2.22 27.99 -15.87
CA LYS A 452 2.56 26.59 -16.14
C LYS A 452 4.05 26.38 -15.88
N LEU A 453 4.38 25.61 -14.85
CA LEU A 453 5.74 25.23 -14.50
C LEU A 453 6.23 24.13 -15.45
N TRP A 454 5.39 23.10 -15.64
CA TRP A 454 5.76 21.93 -16.42
C TRP A 454 4.53 21.25 -17.04
N GLN A 455 4.81 20.47 -18.08
CA GLN A 455 3.84 19.59 -18.73
C GLN A 455 4.54 18.27 -19.06
N GLY A 456 3.99 17.17 -18.54
CA GLY A 456 4.46 15.83 -18.84
C GLY A 456 4.07 15.37 -20.24
N PRO A 457 4.87 14.47 -20.84
CA PRO A 457 4.54 13.93 -22.15
C PRO A 457 3.21 13.17 -22.08
N ALA A 458 2.35 13.37 -23.08
CA ALA A 458 1.30 12.41 -23.40
C ALA A 458 2.01 11.24 -24.11
N THR A 459 2.50 10.26 -23.36
CA THR A 459 3.27 9.16 -23.97
C THR A 459 2.37 8.30 -24.86
N GLU A 460 2.80 8.01 -26.10
CA GLU A 460 2.05 7.14 -27.03
C GLU A 460 2.00 5.68 -26.54
N GLU A 461 2.96 5.26 -25.70
CA GLU A 461 3.09 3.87 -25.24
C GLU A 461 2.32 3.58 -23.94
N SER A 462 1.84 4.59 -23.20
CA SER A 462 1.17 4.38 -21.90
C SER A 462 0.19 5.52 -21.57
N VAL A 463 -1.10 5.28 -21.79
CA VAL A 463 -2.14 6.23 -21.37
C VAL A 463 -2.11 6.34 -19.84
N LEU A 464 -1.90 7.55 -19.31
CA LEU A 464 -1.94 7.81 -17.87
C LEU A 464 -3.31 7.40 -17.31
N GLY A 465 -3.30 6.76 -16.15
CA GLY A 465 -4.48 6.55 -15.31
C GLY A 465 -4.95 7.85 -14.65
N ARG A 466 -6.01 7.75 -13.85
CA ARG A 466 -6.54 8.89 -13.07
C ARG A 466 -5.77 9.14 -11.77
N GLU A 467 -5.09 8.11 -11.28
CA GLU A 467 -4.36 8.12 -10.02
C GLU A 467 -3.03 8.83 -10.19
N VAL A 468 -2.87 9.95 -9.48
CA VAL A 468 -1.63 10.71 -9.39
C VAL A 468 -1.36 11.01 -7.93
N PHE A 469 -0.11 10.87 -7.53
CA PHE A 469 0.35 11.12 -6.17
C PHE A 469 1.60 12.00 -6.17
N ALA A 470 1.81 12.75 -5.10
CA ALA A 470 3.06 13.46 -4.83
C ALA A 470 3.68 12.91 -3.55
N VAL A 471 4.98 12.62 -3.60
CA VAL A 471 5.69 11.86 -2.56
C VAL A 471 6.97 12.57 -2.18
N GLN A 472 7.13 12.93 -0.91
CA GLN A 472 8.42 13.34 -0.35
C GLN A 472 9.29 12.10 -0.12
N LEU A 473 10.50 12.10 -0.69
CA LEU A 473 11.48 11.03 -0.45
C LEU A 473 12.25 11.28 0.86
N GLU A 474 12.66 10.22 1.55
CA GLU A 474 13.49 10.29 2.77
C GLU A 474 14.77 11.11 2.54
N GLU A 475 15.39 10.94 1.37
CA GLU A 475 16.50 11.75 0.89
C GLU A 475 16.23 12.14 -0.57
N GLY A 476 15.76 13.37 -0.81
CA GLY A 476 15.56 13.88 -2.17
C GLY A 476 14.41 14.88 -2.32
N PRO A 477 14.06 15.24 -3.57
CA PRO A 477 12.93 16.11 -3.87
C PRO A 477 11.60 15.36 -3.70
N VAL A 478 10.50 16.10 -3.70
CA VAL A 478 9.17 15.53 -3.94
C VAL A 478 9.12 14.97 -5.37
N VAL A 479 8.54 13.78 -5.53
CA VAL A 479 8.33 13.13 -6.83
C VAL A 479 6.85 12.94 -7.12
N LEU A 480 6.48 13.02 -8.39
CA LEU A 480 5.13 12.70 -8.85
C LEU A 480 5.07 11.25 -9.32
N LEU A 481 4.03 10.53 -8.89
CA LEU A 481 3.71 9.19 -9.35
C LEU A 481 2.40 9.22 -10.12
N ALA A 482 2.43 8.82 -11.38
CA ALA A 482 1.23 8.70 -12.19
C ALA A 482 1.02 7.24 -12.60
N ALA A 483 -0.14 6.67 -12.27
CA ALA A 483 -0.49 5.33 -12.74
C ALA A 483 -0.55 5.31 -14.27
N VAL A 484 -0.27 4.16 -14.87
CA VAL A 484 -0.51 3.92 -16.31
C VAL A 484 -1.55 2.82 -16.51
N ASN A 485 -2.01 2.63 -17.75
CA ASN A 485 -2.95 1.56 -18.12
C ASN A 485 -2.39 0.11 -18.00
N VAL A 486 -1.23 -0.06 -17.36
CA VAL A 486 -0.61 -1.34 -17.04
C VAL A 486 -0.60 -1.51 -15.51
N PRO A 487 -1.33 -2.48 -14.95
CA PRO A 487 -1.37 -2.71 -13.50
C PRO A 487 0.03 -2.90 -12.91
N GLY A 488 0.28 -2.32 -11.73
CA GLY A 488 1.60 -2.38 -11.09
C GLY A 488 2.64 -1.43 -11.70
N ARG A 489 2.30 -0.61 -12.68
CA ARG A 489 3.23 0.35 -13.27
C ARG A 489 2.85 1.80 -13.00
N TYR A 490 3.86 2.59 -12.67
CA TYR A 490 3.76 4.03 -12.45
C TYR A 490 4.88 4.75 -13.20
N LEU A 491 4.58 5.93 -13.74
CA LEU A 491 5.62 6.87 -14.15
C LEU A 491 6.00 7.72 -12.95
N VAL A 492 7.30 7.79 -12.69
CA VAL A 492 7.91 8.61 -11.66
C VAL A 492 8.51 9.83 -12.34
N TYR A 493 7.96 11.01 -12.02
CA TYR A 493 8.51 12.29 -12.46
C TYR A 493 9.20 12.96 -11.28
N SER A 494 10.43 13.40 -11.48
CA SER A 494 11.19 14.15 -10.49
C SER A 494 11.79 15.37 -11.14
N ASP A 495 11.69 16.53 -10.49
CA ASP A 495 12.45 17.71 -10.89
C ASP A 495 13.84 17.68 -10.27
N ARG A 496 14.84 18.06 -11.07
CA ARG A 496 16.20 18.34 -10.60
C ARG A 496 16.66 19.63 -11.26
N ASP A 497 16.60 20.73 -10.51
CA ASP A 497 17.02 22.06 -10.96
C ASP A 497 16.32 22.52 -12.27
N GLY A 498 15.02 22.25 -12.41
CA GLY A 498 14.22 22.57 -13.60
C GLY A 498 14.32 21.54 -14.73
N HIS A 499 15.06 20.45 -14.53
CA HIS A 499 15.14 19.32 -15.44
C HIS A 499 14.32 18.14 -14.94
N TRP A 500 13.12 18.00 -15.49
CA TRP A 500 12.22 16.88 -15.20
C TRP A 500 12.73 15.57 -15.80
N ARG A 501 12.95 14.57 -14.95
CA ARG A 501 13.30 13.21 -15.33
C ARG A 501 12.11 12.29 -15.16
N GLU A 502 11.90 11.44 -16.16
CA GLU A 502 10.93 10.33 -16.14
C GLU A 502 11.64 9.00 -15.85
N GLN A 503 11.07 8.18 -14.98
CA GLN A 503 11.44 6.79 -14.75
C GLN A 503 10.16 5.94 -14.61
N ILE A 504 10.27 4.62 -14.79
CA ILE A 504 9.15 3.70 -14.64
C ILE A 504 9.30 2.95 -13.32
N LEU A 505 8.33 3.02 -12.42
CA LEU A 505 8.22 2.07 -11.31
C LEU A 505 7.43 0.86 -11.81
N ALA A 506 8.01 -0.34 -11.69
CA ALA A 506 7.37 -1.57 -12.13
C ALA A 506 7.28 -2.61 -11.00
N GLY A 507 6.05 -2.90 -10.60
CA GLY A 507 5.67 -4.02 -9.76
C GLY A 507 5.40 -5.28 -10.58
N ALA A 508 5.48 -6.43 -9.92
CA ALA A 508 5.31 -7.74 -10.53
C ALA A 508 4.03 -8.47 -10.07
N SER A 509 3.25 -7.86 -9.17
CA SER A 509 2.02 -8.43 -8.60
C SER A 509 0.80 -7.49 -8.71
N GLY A 510 0.83 -6.54 -9.64
CA GLY A 510 -0.28 -5.63 -9.90
C GLY A 510 -0.51 -4.65 -8.74
N GLU A 511 0.58 -4.12 -8.18
CA GLU A 511 0.56 -3.14 -7.11
C GLU A 511 -0.29 -1.91 -7.49
N GLN A 512 -1.15 -1.47 -6.57
CA GLN A 512 -1.96 -0.27 -6.70
C GLN A 512 -1.85 0.58 -5.44
N ILE A 513 -1.28 1.78 -5.58
CA ILE A 513 -1.20 2.80 -4.52
C ILE A 513 -2.61 3.30 -4.21
N LEU A 514 -2.92 3.41 -2.91
CA LEU A 514 -4.22 3.86 -2.41
C LEU A 514 -4.10 5.19 -1.68
N ALA A 515 -3.05 5.39 -0.90
CA ALA A 515 -2.78 6.61 -0.13
C ALA A 515 -1.30 6.73 0.22
N LEU A 516 -0.91 7.91 0.71
CA LEU A 516 0.42 8.24 1.21
C LEU A 516 0.29 9.00 2.53
N GLY A 517 1.03 8.59 3.56
CA GLY A 517 1.05 9.31 4.84
C GLY A 517 2.14 8.76 5.76
N ASP A 518 2.64 9.61 6.66
CA ASP A 518 3.60 9.23 7.70
C ASP A 518 2.86 8.47 8.80
N VAL A 519 2.73 7.16 8.64
CA VAL A 519 1.90 6.33 9.52
C VAL A 519 2.71 5.65 10.62
N ASP A 520 4.02 5.88 10.65
CA ASP A 520 4.89 5.47 11.76
C ASP A 520 5.45 6.62 12.60
N GLY A 521 5.18 7.87 12.22
CA GLY A 521 5.53 9.08 12.95
C GLY A 521 7.01 9.44 12.81
N ASP A 522 7.70 8.98 11.77
CA ASP A 522 9.12 9.25 11.54
C ASP A 522 9.39 10.51 10.71
N GLY A 523 8.33 11.16 10.23
CA GLY A 523 8.37 12.36 9.40
C GLY A 523 8.42 12.09 7.89
N VAL A 524 8.44 10.83 7.46
CA VAL A 524 8.47 10.41 6.05
C VAL A 524 7.19 9.65 5.72
N ALA A 525 6.57 9.96 4.58
CA ALA A 525 5.35 9.27 4.19
C ALA A 525 5.62 7.82 3.72
N GLU A 526 4.86 6.87 4.24
CA GLU A 526 4.74 5.51 3.70
C GLU A 526 3.78 5.47 2.51
N ILE A 527 3.95 4.43 1.68
CA ILE A 527 2.98 4.04 0.66
C ILE A 527 2.01 3.02 1.25
N ILE A 528 0.72 3.34 1.17
CA ILE A 528 -0.36 2.38 1.41
C ILE A 528 -0.83 1.86 0.06
N PHE A 529 -0.72 0.55 -0.17
CA PHE A 529 -1.03 -0.06 -1.45
C PHE A 529 -1.70 -1.43 -1.30
N ARG A 530 -2.26 -1.94 -2.39
CA ARG A 530 -2.75 -3.33 -2.50
C ARG A 530 -2.08 -4.06 -3.65
N ARG A 531 -2.14 -5.39 -3.59
CA ARG A 531 -1.75 -6.30 -4.68
C ARG A 531 -2.95 -7.04 -5.20
N HIS A 532 -2.84 -7.60 -6.41
CA HIS A 532 -3.84 -8.52 -6.93
C HIS A 532 -3.98 -9.72 -5.99
N GLN A 533 -5.19 -9.94 -5.51
CA GLN A 533 -5.53 -10.99 -4.54
C GLN A 533 -6.76 -11.75 -5.03
N LEU A 534 -6.84 -13.02 -4.67
CA LEU A 534 -8.02 -13.82 -4.98
C LEU A 534 -9.22 -13.29 -4.20
N LEU A 535 -10.32 -13.00 -4.90
CA LEU A 535 -11.59 -12.59 -4.28
C LEU A 535 -12.18 -13.68 -3.35
N SER A 536 -11.77 -14.94 -3.52
CA SER A 536 -12.12 -16.05 -2.62
C SER A 536 -11.36 -16.02 -1.29
N ASN A 537 -10.35 -15.17 -1.14
CA ASN A 537 -9.63 -15.03 0.12
C ASN A 537 -10.54 -14.32 1.14
N PRO A 538 -10.85 -14.95 2.28
CA PRO A 538 -11.70 -14.34 3.31
C PRO A 538 -11.04 -13.14 4.01
N THR A 539 -9.75 -12.89 3.77
CA THR A 539 -9.03 -11.73 4.28
C THR A 539 -8.29 -11.08 3.12
N GLN A 540 -8.67 -9.86 2.80
CA GLN A 540 -7.94 -9.02 1.87
C GLN A 540 -6.85 -8.28 2.63
N TRP A 541 -5.71 -8.07 1.99
CA TRP A 541 -4.56 -7.43 2.59
C TRP A 541 -4.28 -6.09 1.93
N LEU A 542 -4.12 -5.07 2.76
CA LEU A 542 -3.40 -3.85 2.39
C LEU A 542 -1.97 -3.96 2.90
N TYR A 543 -1.08 -3.25 2.23
CA TYR A 543 0.33 -3.23 2.52
C TYR A 543 0.75 -1.79 2.80
N VAL A 544 1.62 -1.63 3.77
CA VAL A 544 2.23 -0.34 4.13
C VAL A 544 3.73 -0.52 3.97
N GLY A 545 4.37 0.31 3.15
CA GLY A 545 5.80 0.19 2.90
C GLY A 545 6.47 1.54 2.87
N LYS A 546 7.69 1.60 3.42
CA LYS A 546 8.51 2.79 3.44
C LYS A 546 9.17 3.00 2.08
N LEU A 547 9.15 4.24 1.59
CA LEU A 547 9.83 4.62 0.36
C LEU A 547 11.34 4.72 0.58
N GLY A 548 12.10 4.05 -0.27
CA GLY A 548 13.54 4.23 -0.35
C GLY A 548 13.92 5.44 -1.18
N SER A 549 15.17 5.87 -1.05
CA SER A 549 15.77 6.87 -1.93
C SER A 549 15.76 6.39 -3.39
N LEU A 550 15.62 7.32 -4.34
CA LEU A 550 15.85 7.00 -5.74
C LEU A 550 17.27 6.44 -5.91
N PRO A 551 17.45 5.26 -6.55
CA PRO A 551 18.77 4.75 -6.81
C PRO A 551 19.54 5.78 -7.63
N GLN A 552 20.67 6.23 -7.09
CA GLN A 552 21.59 7.02 -7.88
C GLN A 552 22.09 6.12 -9.00
N PRO A 553 22.16 6.59 -10.27
CA PRO A 553 22.86 5.84 -11.29
C PRO A 553 24.25 5.50 -10.74
N PRO A 554 24.79 4.30 -11.02
CA PRO A 554 26.17 4.00 -10.65
C PRO A 554 27.02 5.19 -11.11
N PRO A 555 27.97 5.68 -10.29
CA PRO A 555 28.77 6.82 -10.66
C PRO A 555 29.29 6.54 -12.05
N GLN A 556 28.75 7.26 -13.05
CA GLN A 556 29.37 7.29 -14.35
C GLN A 556 30.78 7.72 -14.01
N GLU A 557 31.78 6.91 -14.33
CA GLU A 557 33.13 7.41 -14.41
C GLU A 557 33.00 8.64 -15.29
N ILE A 558 33.04 9.81 -14.66
CA ILE A 558 33.15 11.07 -15.35
C ILE A 558 34.60 11.05 -15.87
N GLU A 559 34.87 10.20 -16.86
CA GLU A 559 35.81 10.55 -17.90
C GLU A 559 35.18 11.75 -18.59
N THR A 560 35.39 12.92 -17.99
CA THR A 560 35.09 14.19 -18.63
C THR A 560 35.74 14.13 -20.00
N ALA A 561 34.96 14.36 -21.05
CA ALA A 561 35.50 14.61 -22.38
C ALA A 561 36.49 15.80 -22.38
N GLN A 562 36.54 16.60 -21.30
CA GLN A 562 37.56 17.60 -21.03
C GLN A 562 38.94 17.02 -20.65
N ASP A 563 39.02 15.89 -19.94
CA ASP A 563 40.30 15.24 -19.59
C ASP A 563 40.94 14.53 -20.79
N LYS A 564 40.14 13.94 -21.69
CA LYS A 564 40.65 13.40 -22.97
C LYS A 564 41.07 14.51 -23.95
N LEU A 565 40.45 15.70 -23.89
CA LEU A 565 40.88 16.86 -24.70
C LEU A 565 42.14 17.55 -24.14
N GLN A 566 42.45 17.42 -22.85
CA GLN A 566 43.71 17.89 -22.27
C GLN A 566 44.86 16.86 -22.43
N GLN A 567 44.58 15.55 -22.44
CA GLN A 567 45.61 14.54 -22.73
C GLN A 567 45.95 14.42 -24.23
N VAL A 568 45.03 14.70 -25.15
CA VAL A 568 45.33 14.69 -26.60
C VAL A 568 45.97 16.02 -27.08
N LYS A 569 45.81 17.13 -26.35
CA LYS A 569 46.49 18.41 -26.67
C LYS A 569 47.82 18.63 -25.91
N GLY A 570 48.21 17.73 -25.02
CA GLY A 570 49.50 17.77 -24.30
C GLY A 570 50.66 17.04 -25.00
N HIS A 571 50.39 16.26 -26.04
CA HIS A 571 51.40 15.45 -26.74
C HIS A 571 51.35 15.62 -28.27
N GLU A 572 51.23 16.85 -28.76
CA GLU A 572 51.59 17.10 -30.17
C GLU A 572 51.95 18.55 -30.50
N TYR A 573 52.46 19.37 -29.55
CA TYR A 573 53.09 20.66 -29.87
C TYR A 573 54.21 21.00 -28.89
N ALA A 574 55.16 20.07 -28.73
CA ALA A 574 56.43 20.31 -28.05
C ALA A 574 57.57 19.71 -28.88
N GLY A 575 57.66 20.13 -30.14
CA GLY A 575 58.64 19.54 -31.07
C GLY A 575 58.85 20.26 -32.39
N GLN A 576 58.32 21.48 -32.61
CA GLN A 576 58.64 22.23 -33.85
C GLN A 576 58.25 23.70 -33.78
N CYS A 577 58.84 24.47 -32.85
CA CYS A 577 58.88 25.93 -32.95
C CYS A 577 60.01 26.54 -32.10
N ARG A 578 61.21 25.99 -32.24
CA ARG A 578 62.44 26.55 -31.67
C ARG A 578 63.63 26.29 -32.60
N ARG A 579 63.48 26.72 -33.85
CA ARG A 579 64.53 26.86 -34.87
C ARG A 579 63.92 27.60 -36.07
N GLU A 580 63.63 28.90 -35.92
CA GLU A 580 63.43 29.86 -37.03
C GLU A 580 63.13 31.30 -36.55
N ALA A 581 63.71 31.74 -35.42
CA ALA A 581 63.60 33.13 -34.97
C ALA A 581 64.91 33.69 -34.38
N GLU A 582 66.06 33.20 -34.84
CA GLU A 582 67.39 33.80 -34.59
C GLU A 582 68.27 33.78 -35.85
N GLN A 583 67.69 34.10 -37.00
CA GLN A 583 68.43 34.51 -38.19
C GLN A 583 67.61 35.55 -38.96
N CYS A 584 67.57 36.79 -38.44
CA CYS A 584 67.51 38.01 -39.26
C CYS A 584 67.57 39.29 -38.41
N VAL A 585 68.70 39.57 -37.75
CA VAL A 585 69.23 40.95 -37.63
C VAL A 585 70.76 40.87 -37.53
N ILE A 586 71.43 40.76 -38.67
CA ILE A 586 72.74 41.38 -38.91
C ILE A 586 72.60 42.17 -40.21
N LEU A 587 72.44 43.49 -40.03
CA LEU A 587 72.82 44.62 -40.90
C LEU A 587 72.96 44.39 -42.41
N ASN A 588 71.93 44.77 -43.19
CA ASN A 588 71.95 45.77 -44.28
C ASN A 588 70.65 45.72 -45.09
#